data_AF-A0A7S2VAR2-F1
#
_entry.id   AF-A0A7S2VAR2-F1
#
_cell.length_a   1.000
_cell.length_b   1.000
_cell.length_c   1.000
_cell.angle_alpha   90.00
_cell.angle_beta   90.00
_cell.angle_gamma   90.00
#
_symmetry.space_group_name_H-M   'P 1'
#
loop_
_entity.id
_entity.type
_entity.pdbx_description
1 polymer ?
#
loop_
_entity_poly.entity_id
_entity_poly.type
_entity_poly.pdbx_seq_one_letter_code
_entity_poly.pdbx_strand_id
1 'polypeptide(L)'
;KSEGPVNRASFFPQTSLAGDDDQKHPTFICPRCNTRQREFFGVSDAPKQIEGPTGYLAFYFVLYVTASLFIFGLEEGWEPLDCIYFAVISLTTAGLGDYVPTTDANKIICSIFIYFGVACIGLLLGSYIAGMLDDKAYTDAKAKQADSCPNCARIQSLKEASAKRVQLQSLAFRGDTLSVSNRSEEDMTTTCAKKFHSEHIGLPP
;
A
#
# COMPACT_ATOMS: atom_id res chain seq x y z
N LYS A 1 -23.46 10.00 -37.66
CA LYS A 1 -22.13 9.40 -37.93
C LYS A 1 -21.13 10.27 -37.19
N SER A 2 -20.45 9.87 -36.13
CA SER A 2 -19.95 8.54 -35.76
C SER A 2 -19.61 8.53 -34.26
N GLU A 3 -19.90 7.41 -33.62
CA GLU A 3 -19.37 7.01 -32.32
C GLU A 3 -17.83 6.92 -32.35
N GLY A 4 -17.17 7.22 -31.24
CA GLY A 4 -15.73 7.01 -31.05
C GLY A 4 -15.37 6.98 -29.56
N PRO A 5 -14.48 6.07 -29.12
CA PRO A 5 -14.54 5.45 -27.80
C PRO A 5 -13.94 6.33 -26.70
N VAL A 6 -14.55 6.31 -25.51
CA VAL A 6 -13.93 6.83 -24.29
C VAL A 6 -12.79 5.89 -23.93
N ASN A 7 -11.58 6.26 -24.37
CA ASN A 7 -10.36 5.53 -24.10
C ASN A 7 -10.07 5.53 -22.59
N ARG A 8 -9.84 4.32 -22.08
CA ARG A 8 -9.44 4.01 -20.70
C ARG A 8 -8.01 4.52 -20.48
N ALA A 9 -7.85 5.82 -20.22
CA ALA A 9 -6.54 6.43 -20.07
C ALA A 9 -5.95 6.14 -18.67
N SER A 10 -5.10 5.11 -18.65
CA SER A 10 -3.77 5.10 -18.03
C SER A 10 -3.59 5.81 -16.68
N PHE A 11 -3.46 5.00 -15.63
CA PHE A 11 -2.88 5.32 -14.33
C PHE A 11 -1.34 5.52 -14.45
N PHE A 12 -0.89 6.47 -15.26
CA PHE A 12 0.49 6.94 -15.22
C PHE A 12 0.51 8.44 -14.95
N PRO A 13 1.31 8.92 -13.98
CA PRO A 13 1.38 10.33 -13.66
C PRO A 13 2.03 11.06 -14.84
N GLN A 14 1.28 11.96 -15.49
CA GLN A 14 1.90 12.91 -16.40
C GLN A 14 2.62 13.96 -15.55
N THR A 15 3.93 13.78 -15.39
CA THR A 15 4.84 14.90 -15.12
C THR A 15 4.89 15.78 -16.36
N SER A 16 3.92 16.67 -16.53
CA SER A 16 4.01 17.74 -17.53
C SER A 16 4.59 18.99 -16.88
N LEU A 17 5.84 19.28 -17.28
CA LEU A 17 6.50 20.56 -17.14
C LEU A 17 5.69 21.64 -17.87
N ALA A 18 5.19 22.65 -17.16
CA ALA A 18 4.84 23.93 -17.76
C ALA A 18 4.64 25.02 -16.70
N GLY A 19 5.37 26.13 -16.88
CA GLY A 19 4.89 27.45 -16.51
C GLY A 19 5.31 27.96 -15.14
N ASP A 20 6.21 28.93 -15.21
CA ASP A 20 6.55 29.93 -14.18
C ASP A 20 5.29 30.51 -13.51
N ASP A 21 5.08 30.23 -12.22
CA ASP A 21 4.21 30.99 -11.31
C ASP A 21 4.48 30.54 -9.85
N ASP A 22 4.89 31.49 -9.02
CA ASP A 22 5.27 31.32 -7.61
C ASP A 22 4.15 30.68 -6.75
N GLN A 23 4.50 29.69 -5.93
CA GLN A 23 3.65 29.07 -4.89
C GLN A 23 2.36 28.34 -5.33
N LYS A 24 2.44 27.46 -6.34
CA LYS A 24 1.34 26.51 -6.62
C LYS A 24 1.49 25.24 -5.77
N HIS A 25 0.78 25.18 -4.64
CA HIS A 25 0.58 23.91 -3.93
C HIS A 25 -0.02 22.88 -4.90
N PRO A 26 0.40 21.60 -4.85
CA PRO A 26 -0.14 20.61 -5.77
C PRO A 26 -1.64 20.42 -5.51
N THR A 27 -2.42 20.34 -6.59
CA THR A 27 -3.88 20.21 -6.54
C THR A 27 -4.31 19.04 -7.42
N PHE A 28 -5.19 18.18 -6.90
CA PHE A 28 -5.76 17.06 -7.64
C PHE A 28 -7.23 17.32 -7.99
N ILE A 29 -7.73 16.68 -9.05
CA ILE A 29 -9.15 16.70 -9.41
C ILE A 29 -9.81 15.46 -8.80
N CYS A 30 -10.80 15.65 -7.94
CA CYS A 30 -11.50 14.54 -7.31
C CYS A 30 -12.33 13.75 -8.34
N PRO A 31 -12.20 12.41 -8.45
CA PRO A 31 -12.93 11.62 -9.44
C PRO A 31 -14.46 11.56 -9.20
N ARG A 32 -14.95 11.86 -7.99
CA ARG A 32 -16.39 11.83 -7.65
C ARG A 32 -17.13 13.13 -7.94
N CYS A 33 -16.56 14.28 -7.56
CA CYS A 33 -17.21 15.58 -7.70
C CYS A 33 -16.61 16.45 -8.81
N ASN A 34 -15.53 16.00 -9.46
CA ASN A 34 -14.81 16.72 -10.51
C ASN A 34 -14.39 18.16 -10.14
N THR A 35 -14.23 18.43 -8.83
CA THR A 35 -13.74 19.72 -8.34
C THR A 35 -12.25 19.64 -8.03
N ARG A 36 -11.53 20.73 -8.27
CA ARG A 36 -10.12 20.87 -7.86
C ARG A 36 -10.05 20.99 -6.34
N GLN A 37 -9.25 20.12 -5.72
CA GLN A 37 -8.99 20.12 -4.29
C GLN A 37 -7.48 20.30 -4.08
N ARG A 38 -7.08 20.85 -2.92
CA ARG A 38 -5.67 20.86 -2.52
C ARG A 38 -5.25 19.43 -2.21
N GLU A 39 -4.10 19.00 -2.70
CA GLU A 39 -3.51 17.74 -2.24
C GLU A 39 -3.14 17.95 -0.77
N PHE A 40 -3.80 17.18 0.10
CA PHE A 40 -3.32 17.03 1.46
C PHE A 40 -2.07 16.17 1.35
N PHE A 41 -0.89 16.76 1.55
CA PHE A 41 0.36 16.02 1.64
C PHE A 41 0.22 15.02 2.80
N GLY A 42 0.02 13.76 2.45
CA GLY A 42 0.11 12.67 3.40
C GLY A 42 1.58 12.27 3.56
N VAL A 43 1.95 11.73 4.73
CA VAL A 43 3.23 11.03 4.92
C VAL A 43 3.42 9.93 3.86
N SER A 44 2.31 9.43 3.30
CA SER A 44 2.24 8.42 2.24
C SER A 44 2.78 8.85 0.88
N ASP A 45 2.96 10.15 0.61
CA ASP A 45 3.44 10.66 -0.70
C ASP A 45 4.98 10.82 -0.75
N ALA A 46 5.70 10.37 0.29
CA ALA A 46 7.16 10.39 0.29
C ALA A 46 7.69 9.55 -0.90
N PRO A 47 8.64 10.08 -1.71
CA PRO A 47 9.17 9.36 -2.85
C PRO A 47 9.83 8.07 -2.36
N LYS A 48 9.19 6.93 -2.65
CA LYS A 48 9.72 5.60 -2.38
C LYS A 48 10.86 5.35 -3.37
N GLN A 49 12.06 5.79 -3.02
CA GLN A 49 13.27 5.49 -3.78
C GLN A 49 13.75 4.08 -3.37
N ILE A 50 13.04 3.04 -3.80
CA ILE A 50 13.42 1.65 -3.56
C ILE A 50 13.40 0.96 -4.92
N GLU A 51 14.58 0.76 -5.50
CA GLU A 51 14.77 -0.22 -6.58
C GLU A 51 14.21 -1.55 -6.05
N GLY A 52 13.18 -2.09 -6.72
CA GLY A 52 12.29 -3.08 -6.10
C GLY A 52 13.02 -4.29 -5.50
N PRO A 53 12.58 -4.82 -4.34
CA PRO A 53 13.25 -5.90 -3.60
C PRO A 53 13.43 -7.19 -4.42
N THR A 54 12.63 -7.37 -5.47
CA THR A 54 12.69 -8.52 -6.39
C THR A 54 14.04 -8.62 -7.12
N GLY A 55 14.66 -7.49 -7.49
CA GLY A 55 15.95 -7.50 -8.20
C GLY A 55 17.08 -8.05 -7.33
N TYR A 56 17.12 -7.64 -6.07
CA TYR A 56 18.11 -8.10 -5.09
C TYR A 56 17.98 -9.60 -4.80
N LEU A 57 16.75 -10.12 -4.71
CA LEU A 57 16.50 -11.56 -4.54
C LEU A 57 17.06 -12.39 -5.70
N ALA A 58 16.80 -11.98 -6.95
CA ALA A 58 17.29 -12.68 -8.13
C ALA A 58 18.82 -12.63 -8.21
N PHE A 59 19.42 -11.47 -7.94
CA PHE A 59 20.86 -11.30 -7.92
C PHE A 59 21.52 -12.20 -6.86
N TYR A 60 20.98 -12.21 -5.64
CA TYR A 60 21.47 -13.07 -4.56
C TYR A 60 21.40 -14.56 -4.92
N PHE A 61 20.28 -15.02 -5.50
CA PHE A 61 20.13 -16.42 -5.91
C PHE A 61 21.18 -16.82 -6.95
N VAL A 62 21.42 -15.96 -7.94
CA VAL A 62 22.46 -16.21 -8.96
C VAL A 62 23.84 -16.26 -8.32
N LEU A 63 24.19 -15.32 -7.43
CA LEU A 63 25.46 -15.32 -6.71
C LEU A 63 25.65 -16.57 -5.84
N TYR A 64 24.59 -17.02 -5.18
CA TYR A 64 24.65 -18.20 -4.32
C TYR A 64 24.91 -19.49 -5.13
N VAL A 65 24.23 -19.64 -6.27
CA VAL A 65 24.42 -20.79 -7.17
C VAL A 65 25.80 -20.77 -7.84
N THR A 66 26.27 -19.61 -8.30
CA THR A 66 27.62 -19.50 -8.89
C THR A 66 28.72 -19.72 -7.86
N ALA A 67 28.55 -19.26 -6.62
CA ALA A 67 29.47 -19.56 -5.52
C ALA A 67 29.52 -21.07 -5.22
N SER A 68 28.37 -21.75 -5.17
CA SER A 68 28.30 -23.21 -4.98
C SER A 68 29.06 -23.96 -6.10
N LEU A 69 28.81 -23.57 -7.36
CA LEU A 69 29.51 -24.13 -8.52
C LEU A 69 31.03 -23.96 -8.45
N PHE A 70 31.49 -22.78 -8.02
CA PHE A 70 32.93 -22.50 -7.99
C PHE A 70 33.63 -23.21 -6.82
N ILE A 71 33.04 -23.19 -5.63
CA ILE A 71 33.62 -23.82 -4.43
C ILE A 71 33.59 -25.35 -4.57
N PHE A 72 32.40 -25.94 -4.72
CA PHE A 72 32.25 -27.39 -4.71
C PHE A 72 32.62 -28.05 -6.04
N GLY A 73 32.41 -27.37 -7.17
CA GLY A 73 32.80 -27.88 -8.48
C GLY A 73 34.32 -27.95 -8.67
N LEU A 74 35.08 -27.00 -8.10
CA LEU A 74 36.55 -27.02 -8.20
C LEU A 74 37.22 -27.87 -7.12
N GLU A 75 36.71 -27.87 -5.88
CA GLU A 75 37.36 -28.58 -4.77
C GLU A 75 36.98 -30.06 -4.68
N GLU A 76 35.72 -30.43 -4.91
CA GLU A 76 35.26 -31.83 -4.84
C GLU A 76 35.12 -32.48 -6.23
N GLY A 77 35.19 -31.70 -7.31
CA GLY A 77 35.07 -32.23 -8.67
C GLY A 77 33.67 -32.73 -9.03
N TRP A 78 32.64 -32.24 -8.33
CA TRP A 78 31.24 -32.59 -8.62
C TRP A 78 30.80 -32.07 -9.98
N GLU A 79 29.86 -32.77 -10.63
CA GLU A 79 29.28 -32.27 -11.86
C GLU A 79 28.55 -30.93 -11.61
N PRO A 80 28.50 -30.02 -12.59
CA PRO A 80 27.84 -28.73 -12.43
C PRO A 80 26.36 -28.84 -12.01
N LEU A 81 25.65 -29.87 -12.49
CA LEU A 81 24.27 -30.14 -12.12
C LEU A 81 24.14 -30.49 -10.63
N ASP A 82 25.05 -31.31 -10.10
CA ASP A 82 25.06 -31.72 -8.71
C ASP A 82 25.37 -30.54 -7.78
N CYS A 83 26.24 -29.62 -8.20
CA CYS A 83 26.53 -28.39 -7.46
C CYS A 83 25.32 -27.45 -7.37
N ILE A 84 24.55 -27.33 -8.46
CA ILE A 84 23.31 -26.52 -8.48
C ILE A 84 22.25 -27.18 -7.61
N TYR A 85 22.10 -28.50 -7.72
CA TYR A 85 21.21 -29.28 -6.88
C TYR A 85 21.55 -29.08 -5.39
N PHE A 86 22.83 -29.25 -5.01
CA PHE A 86 23.32 -29.02 -3.66
C PHE A 86 23.00 -27.60 -3.15
N ALA A 87 23.19 -26.58 -3.99
CA ALA A 87 22.86 -25.20 -3.65
C ALA A 87 21.36 -25.03 -3.34
N VAL A 88 20.49 -25.55 -4.20
CA VAL A 88 19.04 -25.42 -4.04
C VAL A 88 18.52 -26.18 -2.83
N ILE A 89 18.93 -27.43 -2.60
CA ILE A 89 18.48 -28.22 -1.44
C ILE A 89 18.96 -27.62 -0.12
N SER A 90 20.14 -27.00 -0.11
CA SER A 90 20.70 -26.35 1.07
C SER A 90 19.98 -25.03 1.35
N LEU A 91 19.72 -24.23 0.33
CA LEU A 91 19.00 -22.96 0.45
C LEU A 91 17.54 -23.15 0.86
N THR A 92 16.89 -24.20 0.33
CA THR A 92 15.53 -24.60 0.73
C THR A 92 15.48 -25.28 2.09
N THR A 93 16.63 -25.48 2.76
CA THR A 93 16.75 -26.20 4.05
C THR A 93 16.21 -27.63 4.03
N ALA A 94 16.03 -28.21 2.84
CA ALA A 94 15.60 -29.60 2.68
C ALA A 94 16.70 -30.58 3.10
N GLY A 95 17.96 -30.28 2.72
CA GLY A 95 19.15 -30.94 3.25
C GLY A 95 19.13 -32.47 3.17
N LEU A 96 18.93 -33.02 1.97
CA LEU A 96 18.80 -34.48 1.76
C LEU A 96 20.03 -35.28 2.19
N GLY A 97 21.22 -34.67 2.16
CA GLY A 97 22.46 -35.27 2.67
C GLY A 97 23.09 -36.33 1.76
N ASP A 98 22.67 -36.38 0.50
CA ASP A 98 23.24 -37.21 -0.56
C ASP A 98 24.59 -36.69 -1.07
N TYR A 99 24.72 -35.36 -1.16
CA TYR A 99 25.98 -34.69 -1.49
C TYR A 99 26.53 -33.97 -0.25
N VAL A 100 27.68 -34.43 0.24
CA VAL A 100 28.37 -33.88 1.42
C VAL A 100 29.86 -33.81 1.12
N PRO A 101 30.54 -32.69 1.43
CA PRO A 101 31.98 -32.58 1.22
C PRO A 101 32.75 -33.64 2.00
N THR A 102 33.73 -34.25 1.34
CA THR A 102 34.52 -35.35 1.89
C THR A 102 35.68 -34.85 2.75
N THR A 103 36.31 -33.74 2.35
CA THR A 103 37.46 -33.19 3.05
C THR A 103 37.07 -32.35 4.27
N ASP A 104 37.93 -32.33 5.30
CA ASP A 104 37.64 -31.60 6.54
C ASP A 104 37.63 -30.08 6.35
N ALA A 105 38.44 -29.55 5.42
CA ALA A 105 38.41 -28.14 5.05
C ALA A 105 37.07 -27.76 4.39
N ASN A 106 36.61 -28.55 3.43
CA ASN A 106 35.38 -28.28 2.69
C ASN A 106 34.13 -28.40 3.59
N LYS A 107 34.15 -29.26 4.61
CA LYS A 107 33.08 -29.33 5.62
C LYS A 107 32.91 -28.04 6.40
N ILE A 108 34.02 -27.39 6.79
CA ILE A 108 34.00 -26.11 7.50
C ILE A 108 33.46 -25.02 6.57
N ILE A 109 33.97 -24.95 5.34
CA ILE A 109 33.52 -23.99 4.32
C ILE A 109 32.02 -24.17 4.05
N CYS A 110 31.57 -25.41 3.86
CA CYS A 110 30.17 -25.76 3.63
C CYS A 110 29.27 -25.32 4.79
N SER A 111 29.71 -25.53 6.03
CA SER A 111 28.96 -25.08 7.21
C SER A 111 28.75 -23.57 7.18
N ILE A 112 29.82 -22.80 6.95
CA ILE A 112 29.75 -21.32 6.86
C ILE A 112 28.85 -20.88 5.70
N PHE A 113 28.99 -21.54 4.54
CA PHE A 113 28.19 -21.27 3.35
C PHE A 113 26.69 -21.43 3.59
N ILE A 114 26.28 -22.54 4.24
CA ILE A 114 24.88 -22.80 4.57
C ILE A 114 24.34 -21.75 5.55
N TYR A 115 25.10 -21.41 6.60
CA TYR A 115 24.68 -20.38 7.56
C TYR A 115 24.44 -19.02 6.89
N PHE A 116 25.37 -18.59 6.04
CA PHE A 116 25.21 -17.35 5.28
C PHE A 116 24.01 -17.44 4.32
N GLY A 117 23.86 -18.58 3.65
CA GLY A 117 22.73 -18.91 2.77
C GLY A 117 21.37 -18.66 3.42
N VAL A 118 21.16 -19.28 4.59
CA VAL A 118 19.91 -19.25 5.34
C VAL A 118 19.68 -17.88 6.02
N ALA A 119 20.73 -17.23 6.52
CA ALA A 119 20.60 -15.90 7.11
C ALA A 119 20.16 -14.86 6.08
N CYS A 120 20.81 -14.84 4.91
CA CYS A 120 20.50 -13.89 3.85
C CYS A 120 19.12 -14.14 3.22
N ILE A 121 18.72 -15.39 2.98
CA ILE A 121 17.37 -15.66 2.43
C ILE A 121 16.26 -15.18 3.37
N GLY A 122 16.44 -15.33 4.69
CA GLY A 122 15.48 -14.84 5.69
C GLY A 122 15.33 -13.32 5.65
N LEU A 123 16.44 -12.58 5.59
CA LEU A 123 16.44 -11.11 5.50
C LEU A 123 15.80 -10.63 4.19
N LEU A 124 16.17 -11.24 3.06
CA LEU A 124 15.65 -10.84 1.76
C LEU A 124 14.16 -11.17 1.62
N LEU A 125 13.71 -12.32 2.11
CA LEU A 125 12.29 -12.68 2.11
C LEU A 125 11.49 -11.73 3.01
N GLY A 126 12.02 -11.36 4.18
CA GLY A 126 11.42 -10.36 5.05
C GLY A 126 11.28 -9.00 4.35
N SER A 127 12.33 -8.53 3.66
CA SER A 127 12.29 -7.30 2.88
C SER A 127 11.28 -7.36 1.72
N TYR A 128 11.14 -8.51 1.07
CA TYR A 128 10.17 -8.72 -0.01
C TYR A 128 8.73 -8.62 0.51
N ILE A 129 8.42 -9.30 1.62
CA ILE A 129 7.10 -9.25 2.25
C ILE A 129 6.79 -7.82 2.72
N ALA A 130 7.76 -7.13 3.35
CA ALA A 130 7.60 -5.72 3.74
C ALA A 130 7.28 -4.82 2.54
N GLY A 131 8.02 -4.98 1.43
CA GLY A 131 7.75 -4.26 0.19
C GLY A 131 6.32 -4.49 -0.33
N MET A 132 5.86 -5.76 -0.34
CA MET A 132 4.49 -6.08 -0.75
C MET A 132 3.41 -5.47 0.15
N LEU A 133 3.67 -5.42 1.46
CA LEU A 133 2.75 -4.81 2.43
C LEU A 133 2.68 -3.30 2.24
N ASP A 134 3.83 -2.65 2.03
CA ASP A 134 3.89 -1.21 1.82
C ASP A 134 3.20 -0.79 0.52
N ASP A 135 3.26 -1.60 -0.54
CA ASP A 135 2.58 -1.30 -1.81
C ASP A 135 1.05 -1.36 -1.66
N LYS A 136 0.54 -2.35 -0.91
CA LYS A 136 -0.89 -2.41 -0.55
C LYS A 136 -1.30 -1.25 0.35
N ALA A 137 -0.49 -0.93 1.36
CA ALA A 137 -0.75 0.19 2.25
C ALA A 137 -0.77 1.53 1.49
N TYR A 138 0.10 1.69 0.50
CA TYR A 138 0.14 2.86 -0.38
C TYR A 138 -1.14 2.99 -1.23
N THR A 139 -1.63 1.90 -1.85
CA THR A 139 -2.87 1.94 -2.63
C THR A 139 -4.09 2.28 -1.77
N ASP A 140 -4.13 1.74 -0.55
CA ASP A 140 -5.24 1.98 0.38
C ASP A 140 -5.23 3.41 0.91
N ALA A 141 -4.04 3.97 1.18
CA ALA A 141 -3.90 5.37 1.59
C ALA A 141 -4.45 6.33 0.52
N LYS A 142 -4.11 6.08 -0.75
CA LYS A 142 -4.58 6.88 -1.88
C LYS A 142 -6.09 6.75 -2.11
N ALA A 143 -6.65 5.55 -1.94
CA ALA A 143 -8.10 5.35 -2.02
C ALA A 143 -8.86 6.16 -0.95
N LYS A 144 -8.38 6.14 0.30
CA LYS A 144 -8.97 6.90 1.42
C LYS A 144 -8.87 8.42 1.23
N GLN A 145 -7.82 8.91 0.56
CA GLN A 145 -7.67 10.33 0.24
C GLN A 145 -8.80 10.81 -0.69
N ALA A 146 -9.21 9.99 -1.66
CA ALA A 146 -10.33 10.31 -2.55
C ALA A 146 -11.69 10.31 -1.83
N ASP A 147 -11.87 9.43 -0.83
CA ASP A 147 -13.07 9.38 0.01
C ASP A 147 -13.19 10.60 0.95
N SER A 148 -12.07 11.10 1.45
CA SER A 148 -12.02 12.21 2.41
C SER A 148 -12.26 13.59 1.79
N CYS A 149 -12.76 13.66 0.56
CA CYS A 149 -13.00 14.93 -0.13
C CYS A 149 -14.11 15.74 0.58
N PRO A 150 -13.80 16.94 1.13
CA PRO A 150 -14.78 17.73 1.88
C PRO A 150 -15.93 18.21 1.01
N ASN A 151 -15.68 18.47 -0.28
CA ASN A 151 -16.74 18.87 -1.20
C ASN A 151 -17.68 17.69 -1.55
N CYS A 152 -17.18 16.45 -1.62
CA CYS A 152 -18.05 15.28 -1.80
C CYS A 152 -18.95 15.07 -0.58
N ALA A 153 -18.39 15.17 0.63
CA ALA A 153 -19.15 15.09 1.87
C ALA A 153 -20.25 16.17 1.93
N ARG A 154 -19.91 17.41 1.54
CA ARG A 154 -20.87 18.53 1.47
C ARG A 154 -21.97 18.31 0.42
N ILE A 155 -21.63 17.78 -0.75
CA ILE A 155 -22.63 17.49 -1.80
C ILE A 155 -23.59 16.38 -1.33
N GLN A 156 -23.08 15.37 -0.61
CA GLN A 156 -23.90 14.30 -0.08
C GLN A 156 -24.92 14.81 0.95
N SER A 157 -24.49 15.65 1.89
CA SER A 157 -25.42 16.23 2.89
C SER A 157 -26.50 17.11 2.25
N LEU A 158 -26.18 17.84 1.18
CA LEU A 158 -27.18 18.62 0.43
C LEU A 158 -28.21 17.74 -0.28
N LYS A 159 -27.79 16.60 -0.84
CA LYS A 159 -28.70 15.62 -1.48
C LYS A 159 -29.64 14.98 -0.46
N GLU A 160 -29.14 14.66 0.73
CA GLU A 160 -29.96 14.11 1.82
C GLU A 160 -30.99 15.15 2.31
N ALA A 161 -30.58 16.42 2.42
CA ALA A 161 -31.48 17.51 2.80
C ALA A 161 -32.58 17.75 1.74
N SER A 162 -32.26 17.71 0.45
CA SER A 162 -33.25 17.87 -0.62
C SER A 162 -34.21 16.68 -0.71
N ALA A 163 -33.72 15.45 -0.53
CA ALA A 163 -34.56 14.25 -0.49
C ALA A 163 -35.58 14.30 0.66
N LYS A 164 -35.16 14.74 1.86
CA LYS A 164 -36.07 14.95 3.00
C LYS A 164 -37.15 15.99 2.70
N ARG A 165 -36.79 17.10 2.04
CA ARG A 165 -37.78 18.13 1.65
C ARG A 165 -38.83 17.58 0.68
N VAL A 166 -38.39 16.81 -0.34
CA VAL A 166 -39.31 16.20 -1.30
C VAL A 166 -40.22 15.17 -0.61
N GLN A 167 -39.71 14.38 0.35
CA GLN A 167 -40.52 13.45 1.14
C GLN A 167 -41.54 14.15 2.04
N LEU A 168 -41.15 15.23 2.72
CA LEU A 168 -42.08 16.02 3.54
C LEU A 168 -43.17 16.67 2.68
N GLN A 169 -42.81 17.17 1.50
CA GLN A 169 -43.76 17.77 0.58
C GLN A 169 -44.74 16.74 0.00
N SER A 170 -44.28 15.50 -0.26
CA SER A 170 -45.17 14.42 -0.73
C SER A 170 -46.08 13.88 0.37
N LEU A 171 -45.62 13.83 1.64
CA LEU A 171 -46.46 13.49 2.79
C LEU A 171 -47.51 14.56 3.07
N ALA A 172 -47.14 15.85 3.00
CA ALA A 172 -48.08 16.96 3.16
C ALA A 172 -49.19 16.95 2.08
N PHE A 173 -48.87 16.52 0.86
CA PHE A 173 -49.86 16.38 -0.21
C PHE A 173 -50.80 15.18 -0.03
N ARG A 174 -50.35 14.14 0.70
CA ARG A 174 -51.06 12.86 0.83
C ARG A 174 -52.06 12.83 2.00
N GLY A 175 -52.17 13.91 2.78
CA GLY A 175 -53.20 14.09 3.80
C GLY A 175 -53.05 13.22 5.06
N ASP A 176 -51.99 12.43 5.17
CA ASP A 176 -51.74 11.55 6.32
C ASP A 176 -51.12 12.36 7.48
N THR A 177 -51.96 12.82 8.39
CA THR A 177 -51.56 13.43 9.66
C THR A 177 -51.33 12.34 10.71
N LEU A 178 -50.17 11.64 10.67
CA LEU A 178 -49.77 10.76 11.76
C LEU A 178 -48.28 10.93 12.13
N SER A 179 -48.09 11.69 13.22
CA SER A 179 -47.00 11.65 14.21
C SER A 179 -45.65 11.06 13.76
N VAL A 180 -44.80 11.88 13.15
CA VAL A 180 -43.35 11.64 13.27
C VAL A 180 -42.93 12.16 14.64
N SER A 181 -42.81 11.24 15.59
CA SER A 181 -42.20 11.44 16.90
C SER A 181 -40.89 12.22 16.76
N ASN A 182 -40.80 13.34 17.49
CA ASN A 182 -39.55 13.96 17.90
C ASN A 182 -38.54 12.88 18.33
N ARG A 183 -37.51 12.62 17.53
CA ARG A 183 -36.31 11.90 17.96
C ARG A 183 -35.10 12.20 17.06
N SER A 184 -34.80 13.49 16.87
CA SER A 184 -33.43 13.86 16.42
C SER A 184 -33.05 15.33 16.64
N GLU A 185 -33.94 16.21 17.08
CA GLU A 185 -33.59 17.62 17.31
C GLU A 185 -32.91 17.90 18.66
N GLU A 186 -32.99 16.99 19.65
CA GLU A 186 -32.32 17.18 20.95
C GLU A 186 -30.87 16.62 21.00
N ASP A 187 -30.47 15.72 20.09
CA ASP A 187 -29.13 15.09 20.17
C ASP A 187 -28.02 15.88 19.47
N MET A 188 -28.35 16.75 18.50
CA MET A 188 -27.33 17.41 17.68
C MET A 188 -26.82 18.74 18.27
N THR A 189 -27.66 19.47 18.99
CA THR A 189 -27.26 20.70 19.72
C THR A 189 -26.56 20.38 21.04
N THR A 190 -26.98 19.33 21.75
CA THR A 190 -26.40 18.95 23.05
C THR A 190 -25.03 18.26 22.90
N THR A 191 -24.81 17.49 21.83
CA THR A 191 -23.51 16.83 21.56
C THR A 191 -22.46 17.81 21.04
N CYS A 192 -22.86 18.80 20.24
CA CYS A 192 -21.96 19.86 19.77
C CYS A 192 -21.54 20.79 20.93
N ALA A 193 -22.45 21.11 21.85
CA ALA A 193 -22.15 21.92 23.03
C ALA A 193 -21.27 21.20 24.07
N LYS A 194 -21.46 19.90 24.31
CA LYS A 194 -20.62 19.13 25.26
C LYS A 194 -19.21 18.84 24.74
N LYS A 195 -19.02 18.69 23.43
CA LYS A 195 -17.69 18.43 22.86
C LYS A 195 -16.84 19.70 22.72
N PHE A 196 -17.47 20.86 22.56
CA PHE A 196 -16.76 22.15 22.52
C PHE A 196 -16.27 22.60 23.92
N HIS A 197 -16.93 22.17 24.99
CA HIS A 197 -16.58 22.56 26.35
C HIS A 197 -15.45 21.71 26.99
N SER A 198 -15.15 20.50 26.47
CA SER A 198 -14.10 19.65 27.04
C SER A 198 -12.71 19.84 26.41
N GLU A 199 -12.58 20.63 25.35
CA GLU A 199 -11.32 20.77 24.60
C GLU A 199 -10.59 22.10 24.84
N HIS A 200 -11.19 23.07 25.56
CA HIS A 200 -10.62 24.43 25.65
C HIS A 200 -10.41 25.06 27.03
N ILE A 201 -10.75 24.42 28.15
CA ILE A 201 -10.40 24.96 29.48
C ILE A 201 -9.93 23.84 30.40
N GLY A 202 -8.62 23.62 30.42
CA GLY A 202 -7.96 22.95 31.54
C GLY A 202 -7.57 23.98 32.58
N LEU A 203 -8.25 23.98 33.74
CA LEU A 203 -7.66 23.96 35.10
C LEU A 203 -8.73 24.32 36.18
N PRO A 204 -8.61 23.75 37.41
CA PRO A 204 -9.65 23.69 38.46
C PRO A 204 -9.42 24.71 39.59
N PRO A 205 -10.11 24.63 40.74
CA PRO A 205 -11.52 24.29 41.00
C PRO A 205 -12.40 25.53 41.24
#